data_AF-B7GI42-F1
#
_entry.id   AF-B7GI42-F1
#
_cell.length_a   1.000
_cell.length_b   1.000
_cell.length_c   1.000
_cell.angle_alpha   90.00
_cell.angle_beta   90.00
_cell.angle_gamma   90.00
#
_symmetry.space_group_name_H-M   'P 1'
#
loop_
_entity.id
_entity.type
_entity.pdbx_description
1 polymer ?
#
loop_
_entity_poly.entity_id
_entity_poly.type
_entity_poly.pdbx_seq_one_letter_code
_entity_poly.pdbx_strand_id
1 'polypeptide(L)'
;MFDNQHTVYAIFFTITRNVTVEVGKLGSFLFPIGNYIYVGSAKRNIQSRIQRHLQIEKRKRWHIDYIRPYGEITHVQTYSSELSECERAQQLLQQYKGKWLVKKFGSSDCHCFSHLIYYK
;
A
#
# COMPACT_ATOMS: atom_id res chain seq x y z
N MET A 1 7.84 16.96 2.62
CA MET A 1 9.21 16.45 2.84
C MET A 1 9.10 15.12 3.55
N PHE A 2 9.87 14.11 3.15
CA PHE A 2 9.92 12.82 3.85
C PHE A 2 10.79 12.99 5.09
N ASP A 3 10.33 12.54 6.25
CA ASP A 3 11.19 12.44 7.42
C ASP A 3 11.98 11.13 7.34
N ASN A 4 13.31 11.23 7.36
CA ASN A 4 14.19 10.06 7.27
C ASN A 4 14.30 9.28 8.59
N GLN A 5 13.79 9.82 9.70
CA GLN A 5 13.66 9.12 10.98
C GLN A 5 12.41 8.23 11.02
N HIS A 6 11.44 8.49 10.14
CA HIS A 6 10.23 7.68 10.04
C HIS A 6 10.52 6.31 9.45
N THR A 7 9.77 5.31 9.94
CA THR A 7 9.92 3.91 9.51
C THR A 7 8.66 3.36 8.89
N VAL A 8 7.51 4.04 8.98
CA VAL A 8 6.24 3.62 8.40
C VAL A 8 5.77 4.66 7.37
N TYR A 9 5.16 4.21 6.30
CA TYR A 9 4.59 5.06 5.27
C TYR A 9 3.24 4.52 4.77
N ALA A 10 2.42 5.44 4.28
CA ALA A 10 1.19 5.17 3.57
C ALA A 10 1.26 5.82 2.18
N ILE A 11 0.98 5.03 1.15
CA ILE A 11 0.89 5.49 -0.24
C ILE A 11 -0.58 5.51 -0.61
N PHE A 12 -1.09 6.69 -0.92
CA PHE A 12 -2.47 6.90 -1.34
C PHE A 12 -2.53 6.97 -2.85
N PHE A 13 -3.47 6.26 -3.44
CA PHE A 13 -3.66 6.25 -4.88
C PHE A 13 -5.09 5.96 -5.27
N THR A 14 -5.48 6.41 -6.45
CA THR A 14 -6.83 6.25 -6.98
C THR A 14 -6.77 5.41 -8.24
N ILE A 15 -7.63 4.40 -8.33
CA ILE A 15 -7.85 3.63 -9.56
C ILE A 15 -9.12 4.16 -10.20
N THR A 16 -9.04 4.60 -11.47
CA THR A 16 -10.13 5.28 -12.18
C THR A 16 -11.06 4.36 -12.97
N ARG A 17 -10.75 3.06 -13.04
CA ARG A 17 -11.61 2.03 -13.65
C ARG A 17 -11.43 0.68 -12.97
N ASN A 18 -12.47 -0.14 -12.96
CA ASN A 18 -12.36 -1.51 -12.48
C ASN A 18 -11.27 -2.26 -13.28
N VAL A 19 -10.36 -2.94 -12.57
CA VAL A 19 -9.28 -3.70 -13.20
C VAL A 19 -9.07 -5.02 -12.50
N THR A 20 -8.86 -6.09 -13.26
CA THR A 20 -8.42 -7.38 -12.71
C THR A 20 -6.91 -7.48 -12.86
N VAL A 21 -6.20 -7.75 -11.77
CA VAL A 21 -4.74 -7.82 -11.74
C VAL A 21 -4.30 -9.13 -11.12
N GLU A 22 -3.37 -9.82 -11.78
CA GLU A 22 -2.64 -10.96 -11.22
C GLU A 22 -1.52 -10.44 -10.31
N VAL A 23 -1.59 -10.76 -9.01
CA VAL A 23 -0.67 -10.26 -7.98
C VAL A 23 0.28 -11.38 -7.55
N GLY A 24 1.22 -11.73 -8.43
CA GLY A 24 2.22 -12.78 -8.19
C GLY A 24 1.57 -14.07 -7.69
N LYS A 25 2.10 -14.64 -6.58
CA LYS A 25 1.58 -15.88 -6.00
C LYS A 25 0.22 -15.74 -5.28
N LEU A 26 -0.29 -14.52 -5.08
CA LEU A 26 -1.62 -14.34 -4.48
C LEU A 26 -2.74 -14.71 -5.45
N GLY A 27 -2.49 -14.66 -6.77
CA GLY A 27 -3.49 -14.92 -7.80
C GLY A 27 -4.14 -13.64 -8.36
N SER A 28 -5.28 -13.81 -9.03
CA SER A 28 -5.98 -12.72 -9.74
C SER A 28 -7.12 -12.14 -8.91
N PHE A 29 -7.17 -10.82 -8.81
CA PHE A 29 -8.18 -10.09 -8.02
C PHE A 29 -8.77 -8.92 -8.79
N LEU A 30 -10.05 -8.64 -8.54
CA LEU A 30 -10.71 -7.41 -8.99
C LEU A 30 -10.35 -6.26 -8.04
N PHE A 31 -9.87 -5.17 -8.61
CA PHE A 31 -9.68 -3.88 -7.96
C PHE A 31 -10.75 -2.91 -8.51
N PRO A 32 -11.81 -2.63 -7.75
CA PRO A 32 -12.84 -1.67 -8.15
C PRO A 32 -12.30 -0.25 -8.29
N ILE A 33 -13.00 0.58 -9.07
CA ILE A 33 -12.81 2.03 -9.06
C ILE A 33 -12.92 2.58 -7.64
N GLY A 34 -12.00 3.47 -7.26
CA GLY A 34 -12.01 4.14 -5.97
C GLY A 34 -10.61 4.40 -5.43
N ASN A 35 -10.55 4.66 -4.13
CA ASN A 35 -9.35 5.12 -3.44
C ASN A 35 -8.71 3.98 -2.66
N TYR A 36 -7.38 4.01 -2.60
CA TYR A 36 -6.58 2.97 -2.00
C TYR A 36 -5.48 3.56 -1.13
N ILE A 37 -5.16 2.83 -0.06
CA ILE A 37 -4.04 3.13 0.82
C ILE A 37 -3.21 1.87 0.97
N TYR A 38 -1.95 1.93 0.56
CA TYR A 38 -0.98 0.88 0.85
C TYR A 38 -0.10 1.32 2.01
N VAL A 39 -0.08 0.53 3.08
CA VAL A 39 0.77 0.78 4.25
C VAL A 39 1.97 -0.16 4.19
N GLY A 40 3.16 0.41 4.42
CA GLY A 40 4.41 -0.34 4.47
C GLY A 40 5.38 0.28 5.45
N SER A 41 6.43 -0.45 5.79
CA SER A 41 7.53 0.04 6.61
C SER A 41 8.86 -0.05 5.89
N ALA A 42 9.86 0.67 6.39
CA ALA A 42 11.24 0.60 5.95
C ALA A 42 12.16 0.76 7.17
N LYS A 43 12.95 -0.28 7.48
CA LYS A 43 13.93 -0.21 8.58
C LYS A 43 15.08 0.77 8.30
N ARG A 44 15.41 0.97 7.02
CA ARG A 44 16.43 1.92 6.52
C ARG A 44 15.98 2.45 5.16
N ASN A 45 16.39 3.66 4.81
CA ASN A 45 16.17 4.28 3.50
C ASN A 45 14.69 4.33 3.08
N ILE A 46 13.82 4.84 3.95
CA ILE A 46 12.38 5.01 3.68
C ILE A 46 12.13 5.76 2.36
N GLN A 47 12.92 6.81 2.09
CA GLN A 47 12.85 7.56 0.85
C GLN A 47 13.07 6.66 -0.37
N SER A 48 14.12 5.82 -0.37
CA SER A 48 14.38 4.90 -1.49
C SER A 48 13.26 3.88 -1.68
N ARG A 49 12.68 3.37 -0.58
CA ARG A 49 11.55 2.43 -0.64
C ARG A 49 10.30 3.09 -1.22
N ILE A 50 9.96 4.30 -0.77
CA ILE A 50 8.85 5.08 -1.31
C ILE A 50 9.09 5.39 -2.79
N GLN A 51 10.24 5.96 -3.15
CA GLN A 51 10.58 6.31 -4.53
C GLN A 51 10.48 5.10 -5.45
N ARG A 52 10.92 3.93 -4.99
CA ARG A 52 10.70 2.70 -5.72
C ARG A 52 9.23 2.43 -5.96
N HIS A 53 8.35 2.54 -4.96
CA HIS A 53 6.92 2.31 -5.15
C HIS A 53 6.27 3.32 -6.10
N LEU A 54 6.74 4.57 -6.12
CA LEU A 54 6.21 5.62 -7.00
C LEU A 54 6.45 5.34 -8.48
N GLN A 55 7.57 4.71 -8.85
CA GLN A 55 7.88 4.32 -10.23
C GLN A 55 6.76 3.46 -10.83
N ILE A 56 6.57 3.46 -12.15
CA ILE A 56 5.60 2.56 -12.80
C ILE A 56 6.34 1.34 -13.35
N GLU A 57 7.32 1.59 -14.21
CA GLU A 57 8.11 0.55 -14.84
C GLU A 57 9.25 0.11 -13.92
N LYS A 58 9.16 -1.13 -13.43
CA LYS A 58 10.20 -1.76 -12.62
C LYS A 58 9.99 -3.27 -12.56
N ARG A 59 11.03 -4.00 -12.13
CA ARG A 59 10.85 -5.40 -11.72
C ARG A 59 9.94 -5.49 -10.50
N LYS A 60 8.81 -6.17 -10.62
CA LYS A 60 7.84 -6.35 -9.52
C LYS A 60 8.48 -7.14 -8.39
N ARG A 61 8.49 -6.57 -7.18
CA ARG A 61 9.04 -7.19 -5.96
C ARG A 61 8.03 -7.21 -4.82
N TRP A 62 7.18 -6.18 -4.73
CA TRP A 62 6.11 -6.08 -3.74
C TRP A 62 4.75 -6.17 -4.39
N HIS A 63 3.73 -6.55 -3.61
CA HIS A 63 2.35 -6.66 -4.11
C HIS A 63 1.84 -5.34 -4.71
N ILE A 64 2.16 -4.18 -4.12
CA ILE A 64 1.82 -2.87 -4.69
C ILE A 64 2.39 -2.66 -6.10
N ASP A 65 3.55 -3.26 -6.44
CA ASP A 65 4.16 -3.08 -7.76
C ASP A 65 3.29 -3.67 -8.89
N TYR A 66 2.42 -4.63 -8.59
CA TYR A 66 1.50 -5.22 -9.56
C TYR A 66 0.33 -4.29 -9.90
N ILE A 67 -0.16 -3.55 -8.90
CA ILE A 67 -1.31 -2.65 -9.07
C ILE A 67 -0.90 -1.22 -9.39
N ARG A 68 0.36 -0.85 -9.12
CA ARG A 68 0.89 0.51 -9.34
C ARG A 68 0.59 1.04 -10.75
N PRO A 69 0.73 0.30 -11.86
CA PRO A 69 0.42 0.82 -13.19
C PRO A 69 -1.04 1.25 -13.42
N TYR A 70 -1.97 0.85 -12.56
CA TYR A 70 -3.40 1.09 -12.73
C TYR A 70 -3.95 2.19 -11.81
N GLY A 71 -3.14 2.68 -10.88
CA GLY A 71 -3.51 3.76 -9.97
C GLY A 71 -2.76 5.05 -10.29
N GLU A 72 -3.27 6.18 -9.82
CA GLU A 72 -2.54 7.46 -9.78
C GLU A 72 -2.23 7.79 -8.32
N ILE A 73 -0.96 8.06 -8.01
CA ILE A 73 -0.57 8.42 -6.64
C ILE A 73 -1.13 9.80 -6.33
N THR A 74 -1.96 9.91 -5.29
CA THR A 74 -2.52 11.18 -4.85
C THR A 74 -1.63 11.85 -3.82
N HIS A 75 -1.12 11.10 -2.84
CA HIS A 75 -0.12 11.57 -1.88
C HIS A 75 0.61 10.42 -1.18
N VAL A 76 1.70 10.76 -0.49
CA VAL A 76 2.44 9.86 0.38
C VAL A 76 2.60 10.50 1.74
N GLN A 77 2.31 9.73 2.78
CA GLN A 77 2.51 10.15 4.17
C GLN A 77 3.51 9.21 4.85
N THR A 78 4.37 9.78 5.69
CA THR A 78 5.31 9.02 6.55
C THR A 78 4.95 9.23 8.00
N TYR A 79 5.22 8.24 8.85
CA TYR A 79 4.89 8.25 10.26
C TYR A 79 6.10 7.84 11.11
N SER A 80 6.19 8.45 12.30
CA SER A 80 7.12 8.03 13.36
C SER A 80 6.85 6.58 13.77
N SER A 81 7.84 5.97 14.43
CA SER A 81 7.80 4.57 14.86
C SER A 81 6.91 4.30 16.08
N GLU A 82 6.02 5.24 16.44
CA GLU A 82 5.08 5.08 17.57
C GLU A 82 4.05 3.97 17.32
N LEU A 83 3.62 3.83 16.06
CA LEU A 83 2.76 2.74 15.62
C LEU A 83 3.51 1.86 14.64
N SER A 84 3.41 0.55 14.82
CA SER A 84 3.87 -0.43 13.84
C SER A 84 3.11 -0.30 12.51
N GLU A 85 3.65 -0.91 11.45
CA GLU A 85 2.98 -1.00 10.15
C GLU A 85 1.57 -1.58 10.27
N CYS A 86 1.41 -2.63 11.08
CA CYS A 86 0.14 -3.30 11.31
C CYS A 86 -0.87 -2.41 12.04
N GLU A 87 -0.42 -1.74 13.11
CA GLU A 87 -1.27 -0.80 13.86
C GLU A 87 -1.68 0.39 12.99
N ARG A 88 -0.75 0.92 12.18
CA ARG A 88 -1.04 2.01 11.25
C ARG A 88 -2.03 1.58 10.17
N ALA A 89 -1.90 0.38 9.62
CA ALA A 89 -2.85 -0.17 8.66
C ALA A 89 -4.25 -0.31 9.26
N GLN A 90 -4.36 -0.79 10.51
CA GLN A 90 -5.64 -0.90 11.20
C GLN A 90 -6.25 0.47 11.53
N GLN A 91 -5.43 1.43 11.96
CA GLN A 91 -5.86 2.81 12.23
C GLN A 91 -6.42 3.47 10.97
N LEU A 92 -5.70 3.40 9.85
CA LEU A 92 -6.14 3.99 8.59
C LEU A 92 -7.38 3.29 8.04
N LEU A 93 -7.52 1.97 8.22
CA LEU A 93 -8.74 1.25 7.87
C LEU A 93 -9.96 1.85 8.59
N GLN A 94 -9.85 2.06 9.90
CA GLN A 94 -10.93 2.63 10.72
C GLN A 94 -11.21 4.08 10.35
N GLN A 95 -10.17 4.90 10.23
CA GLN A 95 -10.27 6.33 9.89
C GLN A 95 -11.00 6.57 8.56
N TYR A 96 -10.67 5.77 7.54
CA TYR A 96 -11.27 5.90 6.19
C TYR A 96 -12.52 5.04 5.99
N LYS A 97 -12.99 4.35 7.05
CA LYS A 97 -14.09 3.36 6.96
C LYS A 97 -13.87 2.37 5.80
N GLY A 98 -12.61 1.98 5.62
CA GLY A 98 -12.15 1.20 4.48
C GLY A 98 -12.49 -0.29 4.61
N LYS A 99 -12.13 -1.04 3.57
CA LYS A 99 -12.33 -2.48 3.48
C LYS A 99 -11.07 -3.15 2.94
N TRP A 100 -10.88 -4.40 3.32
CA TRP A 100 -9.86 -5.26 2.72
C TRP A 100 -10.43 -5.98 1.49
N LEU A 101 -9.69 -5.94 0.38
CA LEU A 101 -10.08 -6.66 -0.84
C LEU A 101 -9.29 -7.94 -1.05
N VAL A 102 -7.99 -7.91 -0.72
CA VAL A 102 -7.05 -8.99 -1.06
C VAL A 102 -6.38 -9.50 0.20
N LYS A 103 -6.60 -10.77 0.53
CA LYS A 103 -5.96 -11.43 1.66
C LYS A 103 -4.44 -11.54 1.42
N LYS A 104 -3.65 -11.30 2.47
CA LYS A 104 -2.18 -11.30 2.50
C LYS A 104 -1.49 -10.27 1.60
N PHE A 105 -2.20 -9.26 1.11
CA PHE A 105 -1.60 -8.18 0.33
C PHE A 105 -0.74 -7.29 1.24
N GLY A 106 0.55 -7.16 0.91
CA GLY A 106 1.52 -6.43 1.74
C GLY A 106 1.82 -7.01 3.13
N SER A 107 1.17 -8.11 3.55
CA SER A 107 1.22 -8.64 4.92
C SER A 107 1.72 -10.10 4.98
N SER A 108 2.73 -10.43 4.16
CA SER A 108 3.22 -11.81 4.03
C SER A 108 3.98 -12.31 5.27
N ASP A 109 4.59 -11.40 6.02
CA ASP A 109 5.39 -11.64 7.22
C ASP A 109 4.63 -11.40 8.54
N CYS A 110 3.33 -11.08 8.47
CA CYS A 110 2.50 -10.86 9.66
C CYS A 110 1.12 -11.53 9.53
N HIS A 111 0.33 -11.47 10.60
CA HIS A 111 -1.01 -12.09 10.65
C HIS A 111 -2.14 -11.20 10.12
N CYS A 112 -1.84 -9.96 9.70
CA CYS A 112 -2.84 -9.04 9.17
C CYS A 112 -3.50 -9.60 7.91
N PHE A 113 -4.80 -9.35 7.77
CA PHE A 113 -5.54 -9.73 6.58
C PHE A 113 -4.95 -9.06 5.33
N SER A 114 -4.62 -7.77 5.39
CA SER A 114 -4.04 -7.01 4.28
C SER A 114 -3.44 -5.71 4.84
N HIS A 115 -2.46 -5.14 4.15
CA HIS A 115 -2.00 -3.75 4.33
C HIS A 115 -2.42 -2.85 3.15
N LEU A 116 -3.28 -3.35 2.26
CA LEU A 116 -3.93 -2.57 1.21
C LEU A 116 -5.40 -2.33 1.56
N ILE A 117 -5.72 -1.08 1.87
CA ILE A 117 -7.05 -0.58 2.20
C ILE A 117 -7.72 -0.07 0.93
N TYR A 118 -8.98 -0.41 0.73
CA TYR A 118 -9.87 0.22 -0.25
C TYR A 118 -10.92 1.09 0.46
N TYR A 119 -11.19 2.29 -0.05
CA TYR A 119 -12.25 3.16 0.44
C TYR A 119 -12.87 3.97 -0.71
N LYS A 120 -14.07 4.50 -0.46
CA LYS A 120 -14.75 5.43 -1.36
C LYS A 120 -14.66 6.83 -0.80
#